data_AF-A0A5J4LKV3-F1
#
_entry.id   AF-A0A5J4LKV3-F1
#
_cell.length_a   1.000
_cell.length_b   1.000
_cell.length_c   1.000
_cell.angle_alpha   90.00
_cell.angle_beta   90.00
_cell.angle_gamma   90.00
#
_symmetry.space_group_name_H-M   'P 1'
#
loop_
_entity.id
_entity.type
_entity.pdbx_description
1 polymer ?
#
loop_
_entity_poly.entity_id
_entity_poly.type
_entity_poly.pdbx_seq_one_letter_code
_entity_poly.pdbx_strand_id
1 'polypeptide(L)'
;MLQVCLNGPRTAADSTAVPMSPAALADAARQAVAAGADDVHVHPKTPCGRDSLAPSVVAAALEAIRAAVDVPVGVTTGAWAEPDPVRRAERIGSWTVLPDHASVNWHEPGAEAVAAALLARGIGVEAGLWSGTDGVEAYARSPLAPRVLRVLAEVTDTAAGSARATARALLTAVAGAAPGRPVLLHGQDGGVWPVLRLAGELGLATRIGIEDTLLLPDGRPAVSNAQLIFAATALTRGLPGG
;
A
#
# COMPACT_ATOMS: atom_id res chain seq x y z
N MET A 1 -2.14 -11.09 8.38
CA MET A 1 -2.41 -10.61 7.02
C MET A 1 -1.17 -9.91 6.50
N LEU A 2 -0.70 -10.32 5.32
CA LEU A 2 0.43 -9.75 4.61
C LEU A 2 0.00 -9.24 3.23
N GLN A 3 0.06 -7.93 3.01
CA GLN A 3 -0.23 -7.32 1.70
C GLN A 3 1.04 -7.25 0.85
N VAL A 4 0.94 -7.58 -0.44
CA VAL A 4 2.01 -7.31 -1.41
C VAL A 4 1.81 -5.96 -2.08
N CYS A 5 2.82 -5.10 -2.15
CA CYS A 5 2.80 -3.86 -2.94
C CYS A 5 3.69 -3.98 -4.18
N LEU A 6 3.05 -4.19 -5.34
CA LEU A 6 3.71 -4.80 -6.50
C LEU A 6 4.79 -3.93 -7.17
N ASN A 7 4.59 -2.61 -7.24
CA ASN A 7 5.43 -1.75 -8.07
C ASN A 7 5.62 -0.33 -7.52
N GLY A 8 4.55 0.34 -7.08
CA GLY A 8 4.66 1.69 -6.54
C GLY A 8 5.12 2.72 -7.58
N PRO A 9 5.79 3.80 -7.12
CA PRO A 9 6.37 4.79 -8.03
C PRO A 9 7.62 4.27 -8.77
N ARG A 10 8.11 3.06 -8.46
CA ARG A 10 9.30 2.47 -9.10
C ARG A 10 9.10 2.25 -10.60
N THR A 11 10.21 2.19 -11.30
CA THR A 11 10.31 2.01 -12.74
C THR A 11 11.33 0.93 -13.10
N ALA A 12 11.37 0.52 -14.36
CA ALA A 12 12.37 -0.42 -14.85
C ALA A 12 13.83 0.08 -14.71
N ALA A 13 14.05 1.39 -14.48
CA ALA A 13 15.36 1.93 -14.17
C ALA A 13 15.82 1.61 -12.74
N ASP A 14 14.87 1.40 -11.83
CA ASP A 14 15.16 1.04 -10.44
C ASP A 14 15.48 -0.45 -10.28
N SER A 15 14.69 -1.31 -10.95
CA SER A 15 14.89 -2.76 -10.95
C SER A 15 14.14 -3.43 -12.10
N THR A 16 14.70 -4.52 -12.63
CA THR A 16 14.01 -5.38 -13.60
C THR A 16 12.85 -6.15 -12.99
N ALA A 17 12.77 -6.21 -11.66
CA ALA A 17 11.70 -6.87 -10.92
C ALA A 17 10.40 -6.04 -10.87
N VAL A 18 10.40 -4.78 -11.33
CA VAL A 18 9.22 -3.90 -11.28
C VAL A 18 8.22 -4.32 -12.37
N PRO A 19 7.01 -4.80 -12.02
CA PRO A 19 5.98 -5.10 -13.00
C PRO A 19 5.31 -3.81 -13.51
N MET A 20 5.36 -3.60 -14.82
CA MET A 20 4.88 -2.36 -15.47
C MET A 20 3.65 -2.53 -16.35
N SER A 21 3.37 -3.75 -16.83
CA SER A 21 2.22 -4.06 -17.69
C SER A 21 1.15 -4.85 -16.93
N PRO A 22 -0.13 -4.82 -17.34
CA PRO A 22 -1.18 -5.63 -16.72
C PRO A 22 -0.83 -7.13 -16.63
N ALA A 23 -0.21 -7.70 -17.67
CA ALA A 23 0.21 -9.10 -17.66
C ALA A 23 1.35 -9.37 -16.65
N ALA A 24 2.33 -8.45 -16.55
CA ALA A 24 3.40 -8.56 -15.57
C ALA A 24 2.88 -8.39 -14.13
N LEU A 25 1.90 -7.51 -13.93
CA LEU A 25 1.22 -7.33 -12.65
C LEU A 25 0.48 -8.59 -12.22
N ALA A 26 -0.26 -9.22 -13.13
CA ALA A 26 -0.95 -10.48 -12.89
C ALA A 26 0.01 -11.62 -12.52
N ASP A 27 1.14 -11.75 -13.23
CA ASP A 27 2.16 -12.75 -12.91
C ASP A 27 2.81 -12.49 -11.55
N ALA A 28 3.19 -11.24 -11.26
CA ALA A 28 3.77 -10.86 -9.97
C ALA A 28 2.78 -11.10 -8.81
N ALA A 29 1.49 -10.76 -8.99
CA ALA A 29 0.45 -11.03 -8.02
C ALA A 29 0.30 -12.54 -7.75
N ARG A 30 0.21 -13.36 -8.81
CA ARG A 30 0.12 -14.82 -8.68
C ARG A 30 1.28 -15.40 -7.89
N GLN A 31 2.51 -15.01 -8.21
CA GLN A 31 3.70 -15.50 -7.52
C GLN A 31 3.74 -15.02 -6.06
N ALA A 32 3.35 -13.77 -5.79
CA ALA A 32 3.30 -13.22 -4.44
C ALA A 32 2.24 -13.91 -3.57
N VAL A 33 1.03 -14.14 -4.09
CA VAL A 33 -0.03 -14.87 -3.39
C VAL A 33 0.39 -16.31 -3.12
N ALA A 34 1.00 -17.00 -4.10
CA ALA A 34 1.55 -18.33 -3.90
C ALA A 34 2.67 -18.37 -2.83
N ALA A 35 3.37 -17.24 -2.61
CA ALA A 35 4.38 -17.10 -1.57
C ALA A 35 3.81 -16.73 -0.18
N GLY A 36 2.50 -16.42 -0.09
CA GLY A 36 1.82 -16.13 1.18
C GLY A 36 1.25 -14.71 1.33
N ALA A 37 1.09 -13.94 0.24
CA ALA A 37 0.37 -12.68 0.29
C ALA A 37 -1.15 -12.91 0.37
N ASP A 38 -1.82 -12.17 1.25
CA ASP A 38 -3.27 -12.23 1.49
C ASP A 38 -4.06 -11.12 0.78
N ASP A 39 -3.36 -10.10 0.25
CA ASP A 39 -3.92 -8.86 -0.31
C ASP A 39 -2.90 -8.26 -1.31
N VAL A 40 -3.37 -7.60 -2.37
CA VAL A 40 -2.52 -6.99 -3.41
C VAL A 40 -2.76 -5.48 -3.47
N HIS A 41 -1.71 -4.68 -3.38
CA HIS A 41 -1.70 -3.25 -3.71
C HIS A 41 -0.92 -3.02 -5.01
N VAL A 42 -1.47 -2.19 -5.89
CA VAL A 42 -0.85 -1.88 -7.18
C VAL A 42 -0.95 -0.40 -7.55
N HIS A 43 0.05 0.08 -8.28
CA HIS A 43 -0.03 1.32 -9.04
C HIS A 43 -0.30 0.99 -10.51
N PRO A 44 -1.51 1.26 -11.04
CA PRO A 44 -1.78 1.11 -12.46
C PRO A 44 -0.93 2.08 -13.28
N LYS A 45 -0.21 1.56 -14.27
CA LYS A 45 0.71 2.34 -15.09
C LYS A 45 0.26 2.37 -16.55
N THR A 46 0.46 3.53 -17.17
CA THR A 46 0.36 3.69 -18.62
C THR A 46 1.48 2.91 -19.32
N PRO A 47 1.40 2.64 -20.64
CA PRO A 47 2.48 1.98 -21.39
C PRO A 47 3.84 2.70 -21.31
N CYS A 48 3.88 4.00 -21.02
CA CYS A 48 5.12 4.74 -20.80
C CYS A 48 5.61 4.69 -19.34
N GLY A 49 4.97 3.91 -18.48
CA GLY A 49 5.39 3.64 -17.11
C GLY A 49 4.98 4.69 -16.07
N ARG A 50 4.13 5.64 -16.45
CA ARG A 50 3.57 6.64 -15.51
C ARG A 50 2.34 6.11 -14.81
N ASP A 51 2.22 6.38 -13.51
CA ASP A 51 1.03 6.08 -12.73
C ASP A 51 -0.19 6.78 -13.31
N SER A 52 -1.34 6.12 -13.26
CA SER A 52 -2.56 6.65 -13.83
C SER A 52 -3.81 6.16 -13.13
N LEU A 53 -4.73 7.09 -12.91
CA LEU A 53 -6.07 6.81 -12.44
C LEU A 53 -7.10 6.81 -13.59
N ALA A 54 -6.64 6.81 -14.85
CA ALA A 54 -7.53 6.76 -15.99
C ALA A 54 -8.36 5.46 -15.96
N PRO A 55 -9.69 5.51 -16.19
CA PRO A 55 -10.57 4.35 -16.06
C PRO A 55 -10.09 3.10 -16.82
N SER A 56 -9.62 3.28 -18.05
CA SER A 56 -9.12 2.17 -18.88
C SER A 56 -7.83 1.55 -18.36
N VAL A 57 -6.96 2.34 -17.71
CA VAL A 57 -5.68 1.85 -17.16
C VAL A 57 -5.93 1.09 -15.87
N VAL A 58 -6.80 1.62 -15.00
CA VAL A 58 -7.22 0.94 -13.76
C VAL A 58 -7.95 -0.36 -14.09
N ALA A 59 -8.90 -0.33 -15.03
CA ALA A 59 -9.64 -1.52 -15.44
C ALA A 59 -8.72 -2.63 -15.97
N ALA A 60 -7.81 -2.29 -16.89
CA ALA A 60 -6.88 -3.27 -17.46
C ALA A 60 -5.99 -3.94 -16.39
N ALA A 61 -5.51 -3.17 -15.40
CA ALA A 61 -4.72 -3.72 -14.30
C ALA A 61 -5.55 -4.64 -13.40
N LEU A 62 -6.75 -4.20 -12.99
CA LEU A 62 -7.63 -4.96 -12.11
C LEU A 62 -8.13 -6.26 -12.75
N GLU A 63 -8.56 -6.21 -14.00
CA GLU A 63 -9.02 -7.39 -14.74
C GLU A 63 -7.91 -8.43 -14.87
N ALA A 64 -6.69 -8.00 -15.23
CA ALA A 64 -5.55 -8.90 -15.36
C ALA A 64 -5.18 -9.57 -14.03
N ILE A 65 -5.12 -8.81 -12.93
CA ILE A 65 -4.78 -9.35 -11.60
C ILE A 65 -5.87 -10.31 -11.13
N ARG A 66 -7.15 -9.94 -11.22
CA ARG A 66 -8.28 -10.79 -10.80
C ARG A 66 -8.43 -12.07 -11.61
N ALA A 67 -7.98 -12.08 -12.86
CA ALA A 67 -7.91 -13.31 -13.64
C ALA A 67 -6.82 -14.28 -13.14
N ALA A 68 -5.86 -13.81 -12.33
CA ALA A 68 -4.71 -14.59 -11.87
C ALA A 68 -4.77 -14.98 -10.39
N VAL A 69 -5.50 -14.24 -9.55
CA VAL A 69 -5.59 -14.46 -8.10
C VAL A 69 -7.00 -14.19 -7.55
N ASP A 70 -7.34 -14.85 -6.44
CA ASP A 70 -8.61 -14.69 -5.70
C ASP A 70 -8.36 -14.10 -4.29
N VAL A 71 -7.75 -12.91 -4.27
CA VAL A 71 -7.51 -12.12 -3.04
C VAL A 71 -7.92 -10.66 -3.29
N PRO A 72 -8.18 -9.86 -2.25
CA PRO A 72 -8.51 -8.44 -2.43
C PRO A 72 -7.43 -7.68 -3.20
N VAL A 73 -7.86 -6.80 -4.12
CA VAL A 73 -6.97 -5.96 -4.92
C VAL A 73 -7.26 -4.48 -4.65
N GLY A 74 -6.25 -3.79 -4.14
CA GLY A 74 -6.22 -2.37 -3.91
C GLY A 74 -5.40 -1.59 -4.92
N VAL A 75 -5.75 -0.32 -5.10
CA VAL A 75 -5.01 0.61 -5.95
C VAL A 75 -4.62 1.88 -5.22
N THR A 76 -3.53 2.50 -5.66
CA THR A 76 -3.17 3.84 -5.19
C THR A 76 -4.16 4.91 -5.67
N THR A 77 -4.32 5.97 -4.86
CA THR A 77 -4.87 7.26 -5.31
C THR A 77 -3.94 8.42 -4.94
N GLY A 78 -2.64 8.20 -4.83
CA GLY A 78 -1.68 9.24 -4.46
C GLY A 78 -1.59 10.39 -5.47
N ALA A 79 -1.19 11.58 -4.98
CA ALA A 79 -1.11 12.79 -5.80
C ALA A 79 -0.14 12.72 -6.99
N TRP A 80 0.83 11.81 -6.94
CA TRP A 80 1.73 11.58 -8.08
C TRP A 80 1.02 10.99 -9.31
N ALA A 81 -0.13 10.33 -9.15
CA ALA A 81 -0.92 9.78 -10.25
C ALA A 81 -1.92 10.79 -10.84
N GLU A 82 -2.49 11.66 -10.00
CA GLU A 82 -3.31 12.83 -10.38
C GLU A 82 -3.20 13.91 -9.28
N PRO A 83 -2.43 14.98 -9.50
CA PRO A 83 -2.15 15.98 -8.47
C PRO A 83 -3.38 16.79 -8.04
N ASP A 84 -4.32 17.02 -8.96
CA ASP A 84 -5.54 17.77 -8.68
C ASP A 84 -6.57 16.87 -7.98
N PRO A 85 -6.97 17.16 -6.72
CA PRO A 85 -7.89 16.32 -5.98
C PRO A 85 -9.30 16.27 -6.58
N VAL A 86 -9.74 17.34 -7.27
CA VAL A 86 -11.05 17.36 -7.94
C VAL A 86 -11.01 16.39 -9.12
N ARG A 87 -9.99 16.50 -9.98
CA ARG A 87 -9.79 15.56 -11.09
C ARG A 87 -9.60 14.13 -10.61
N ARG A 88 -8.96 13.95 -9.45
CA ARG A 88 -8.79 12.62 -8.84
C ARG A 88 -10.15 12.01 -8.49
N ALA A 89 -11.01 12.75 -7.80
CA ALA A 89 -12.36 12.31 -7.48
C ALA A 89 -13.21 12.05 -8.74
N GLU A 90 -13.10 12.89 -9.78
CA GLU A 90 -13.77 12.69 -11.08
C GLU A 90 -13.31 11.40 -11.78
N ARG A 91 -11.99 11.11 -11.75
CA ARG A 91 -11.45 9.85 -12.30
C ARG A 91 -11.97 8.64 -11.55
N ILE A 92 -11.95 8.66 -10.22
CA ILE A 92 -12.55 7.61 -9.39
C ILE A 92 -14.04 7.45 -9.73
N GLY A 93 -14.75 8.57 -9.90
CA GLY A 93 -16.14 8.63 -10.34
C GLY A 93 -16.41 8.07 -11.75
N SER A 94 -15.38 7.87 -12.57
CA SER A 94 -15.49 7.32 -13.93
C SER A 94 -14.91 5.91 -14.09
N TRP A 95 -14.38 5.29 -13.03
CA TRP A 95 -13.94 3.88 -13.07
C TRP A 95 -15.09 2.94 -13.43
N THR A 96 -14.80 1.95 -14.30
CA THR A 96 -15.79 0.95 -14.75
C THR A 96 -15.60 -0.39 -14.07
N VAL A 97 -14.36 -0.72 -13.71
CA VAL A 97 -13.99 -1.85 -12.86
C VAL A 97 -13.49 -1.29 -11.53
N LEU A 98 -14.04 -1.78 -10.42
CA LEU A 98 -13.77 -1.23 -9.10
C LEU A 98 -12.78 -2.12 -8.33
N PRO A 99 -11.76 -1.55 -7.69
CA PRO A 99 -10.92 -2.29 -6.76
C PRO A 99 -11.70 -2.61 -5.48
N ASP A 100 -11.19 -3.53 -4.68
CA ASP A 100 -11.78 -3.88 -3.38
C ASP A 100 -11.51 -2.76 -2.35
N HIS A 101 -10.35 -2.14 -2.44
CA HIS A 101 -9.97 -0.99 -1.65
C HIS A 101 -9.05 -0.02 -2.40
N ALA A 102 -8.80 1.15 -1.84
CA ALA A 102 -7.82 2.09 -2.37
C ALA A 102 -7.20 2.93 -1.26
N SER A 103 -5.92 3.27 -1.41
CA SER A 103 -5.22 4.10 -0.44
C SER A 103 -5.46 5.59 -0.67
N VAL A 104 -5.71 6.33 0.41
CA VAL A 104 -5.86 7.79 0.43
C VAL A 104 -4.91 8.36 1.48
N ASN A 105 -3.91 9.11 1.03
CA ASN A 105 -2.96 9.78 1.91
C ASN A 105 -3.64 10.98 2.58
N TRP A 106 -3.81 10.92 3.90
CA TRP A 106 -4.66 11.89 4.60
C TRP A 106 -4.03 13.28 4.77
N HIS A 107 -2.71 13.37 4.60
CA HIS A 107 -1.98 14.64 4.56
C HIS A 107 -2.12 15.36 3.21
N GLU A 108 -2.63 14.68 2.17
CA GLU A 108 -2.76 15.29 0.85
C GLU A 108 -3.99 16.22 0.78
N PRO A 109 -3.89 17.35 0.07
CA PRO A 109 -5.03 18.22 -0.19
C PRO A 109 -6.19 17.45 -0.82
N GLY A 110 -7.40 17.61 -0.27
CA GLY A 110 -8.60 16.98 -0.80
C GLY A 110 -8.77 15.50 -0.46
N ALA A 111 -7.99 14.94 0.48
CA ALA A 111 -8.11 13.55 0.94
C ALA A 111 -9.57 13.15 1.25
N GLU A 112 -10.34 13.99 1.94
CA GLU A 112 -11.73 13.70 2.26
C GLU A 112 -12.64 13.61 1.02
N ALA A 113 -12.42 14.44 0.01
CA ALA A 113 -13.17 14.39 -1.24
C ALA A 113 -12.87 13.12 -2.03
N VAL A 114 -11.59 12.71 -2.06
CA VAL A 114 -11.15 11.47 -2.68
C VAL A 114 -11.73 10.26 -1.94
N ALA A 115 -11.65 10.25 -0.60
CA ALA A 115 -12.24 9.20 0.23
C ALA A 115 -13.77 9.13 0.07
N ALA A 116 -14.46 10.27 0.00
CA ALA A 116 -15.91 10.32 -0.25
C ALA A 116 -16.27 9.72 -1.63
N ALA A 117 -15.49 10.02 -2.67
CA ALA A 117 -15.69 9.48 -4.01
C ALA A 117 -15.52 7.94 -4.02
N LEU A 118 -14.53 7.40 -3.31
CA LEU A 118 -14.34 5.95 -3.17
C LEU A 118 -15.51 5.30 -2.42
N LEU A 119 -15.88 5.85 -1.26
CA LEU A 119 -16.95 5.33 -0.42
C LEU A 119 -18.31 5.37 -1.12
N ALA A 120 -18.59 6.40 -1.92
CA ALA A 120 -19.81 6.50 -2.72
C ALA A 120 -19.94 5.39 -3.77
N ARG A 121 -18.82 4.76 -4.15
CA ARG A 121 -18.76 3.63 -5.07
C ARG A 121 -18.66 2.27 -4.39
N GLY A 122 -18.69 2.23 -3.05
CA GLY A 122 -18.54 0.99 -2.28
C GLY A 122 -17.12 0.47 -2.19
N ILE A 123 -16.10 1.29 -2.50
CA ILE A 123 -14.69 0.91 -2.41
C ILE A 123 -14.19 1.16 -0.98
N GLY A 124 -13.50 0.18 -0.39
CA GLY A 124 -12.86 0.35 0.92
C GLY A 124 -11.75 1.40 0.90
N VAL A 125 -11.61 2.19 1.95
CA VAL A 125 -10.54 3.22 2.03
C VAL A 125 -9.45 2.76 2.99
N GLU A 126 -8.22 2.63 2.51
CA GLU A 126 -7.04 2.58 3.38
C GLU A 126 -6.58 4.00 3.67
N ALA A 127 -6.68 4.45 4.92
CA ALA A 127 -6.24 5.78 5.31
C ALA A 127 -4.71 5.79 5.48
N GLY A 128 -3.98 6.32 4.48
CA GLY A 128 -2.54 6.51 4.50
C GLY A 128 -2.13 7.61 5.49
N LEU A 129 -1.52 7.20 6.60
CA LEU A 129 -1.04 8.10 7.66
C LEU A 129 0.48 8.04 7.72
N TRP A 130 1.12 9.05 7.16
CA TRP A 130 2.58 9.11 7.00
C TRP A 130 3.25 9.69 8.25
N SER A 131 4.31 9.05 8.72
CA SER A 131 5.17 9.65 9.75
C SER A 131 5.74 11.00 9.27
N GLY A 132 5.80 11.98 10.17
CA GLY A 132 6.34 13.30 9.86
C GLY A 132 5.39 14.22 9.07
N THR A 133 4.12 13.84 8.91
CA THR A 133 3.07 14.69 8.34
C THR A 133 1.99 15.01 9.37
N ASP A 134 1.06 15.91 9.03
CA ASP A 134 -0.14 16.23 9.82
C ASP A 134 -1.33 15.31 9.49
N GLY A 135 -1.09 14.21 8.76
CA GLY A 135 -2.14 13.30 8.30
C GLY A 135 -2.93 12.65 9.44
N VAL A 136 -2.29 12.37 10.58
CA VAL A 136 -2.95 11.77 11.75
C VAL A 136 -3.95 12.76 12.36
N GLU A 137 -3.55 14.02 12.51
CA GLU A 137 -4.40 15.10 13.03
C GLU A 137 -5.53 15.44 12.06
N ALA A 138 -5.25 15.45 10.75
CA ALA A 138 -6.26 15.63 9.72
C ALA A 138 -7.28 14.49 9.73
N TYR A 139 -6.82 13.24 9.88
CA TYR A 139 -7.68 12.06 9.99
C TYR A 139 -8.56 12.11 11.23
N ALA A 140 -8.00 12.46 12.39
CA ALA A 140 -8.74 12.55 13.65
C ALA A 140 -9.92 13.53 13.59
N ARG A 141 -9.80 14.61 12.80
CA ARG A 141 -10.87 15.60 12.61
C ARG A 141 -11.89 15.21 11.55
N SER A 142 -11.62 14.18 10.76
CA SER A 142 -12.43 13.84 9.59
C SER A 142 -13.73 13.13 10.00
N PRO A 143 -14.91 13.55 9.48
CA PRO A 143 -16.15 12.81 9.66
C PRO A 143 -16.14 11.45 8.92
N LEU A 144 -15.17 11.22 8.02
CA LEU A 144 -15.04 9.96 7.28
C LEU A 144 -14.17 8.93 7.99
N ALA A 145 -13.40 9.32 9.03
CA ALA A 145 -12.53 8.41 9.76
C ALA A 145 -13.24 7.15 10.27
N PRO A 146 -14.48 7.22 10.80
CA PRO A 146 -15.20 6.02 11.22
C PRO A 146 -15.54 5.04 10.08
N ARG A 147 -15.46 5.47 8.82
CA ARG A 147 -15.90 4.72 7.64
C ARG A 147 -14.78 4.06 6.85
N VAL A 148 -13.51 4.33 7.17
CA VAL A 148 -12.37 3.77 6.42
C VAL A 148 -12.22 2.26 6.68
N LEU A 149 -11.67 1.49 5.75
CA LEU A 149 -11.45 0.06 5.93
C LEU A 149 -10.42 -0.21 7.03
N ARG A 150 -9.26 0.44 6.95
CA ARG A 150 -8.15 0.33 7.90
C ARG A 150 -7.23 1.56 7.80
N VAL A 151 -6.38 1.73 8.80
CA VAL A 151 -5.26 2.68 8.73
C VAL A 151 -4.08 1.98 8.06
N LEU A 152 -3.51 2.64 7.05
CA LEU A 152 -2.23 2.31 6.45
C LEU A 152 -1.19 3.24 7.10
N ALA A 153 -0.51 2.75 8.14
CA ALA A 153 0.51 3.50 8.87
C ALA A 153 1.85 3.40 8.13
N GLU A 154 2.28 4.51 7.53
CA GLU A 154 3.43 4.55 6.62
C GLU A 154 4.63 5.20 7.30
N VAL A 155 5.66 4.41 7.55
CA VAL A 155 6.92 4.89 8.13
C VAL A 155 7.83 5.36 7.00
N THR A 156 7.84 6.67 6.79
CA THR A 156 8.63 7.37 5.76
C THR A 156 10.11 7.53 6.14
N ASP A 157 10.48 7.22 7.38
CA ASP A 157 11.88 7.14 7.82
C ASP A 157 12.57 5.91 7.22
N THR A 158 13.46 6.16 6.25
CA THR A 158 14.19 5.13 5.50
C THR A 158 15.43 4.61 6.22
N ALA A 159 15.83 5.21 7.35
CA ALA A 159 17.03 4.80 8.06
C ALA A 159 16.75 3.62 9.00
N ALA A 160 17.43 2.50 8.74
CA ALA A 160 17.22 1.25 9.48
C ALA A 160 17.37 1.39 11.01
N GLY A 161 18.24 2.29 11.47
CA GLY A 161 18.52 2.53 12.89
C GLY A 161 17.43 3.32 13.63
N SER A 162 16.66 4.15 12.94
CA SER A 162 15.63 5.02 13.55
C SER A 162 14.20 4.63 13.17
N ALA A 163 13.99 3.95 12.05
CA ALA A 163 12.65 3.61 11.53
C ALA A 163 11.75 2.92 12.56
N ARG A 164 12.30 2.06 13.42
CA ARG A 164 11.53 1.38 14.49
C ARG A 164 11.03 2.35 15.57
N ALA A 165 11.80 3.39 15.91
CA ALA A 165 11.38 4.42 16.85
C ALA A 165 10.29 5.29 16.21
N THR A 166 10.47 5.68 14.94
CA THR A 166 9.48 6.41 14.14
C THR A 166 8.16 5.64 14.03
N ALA A 167 8.21 4.33 13.80
CA ALA A 167 7.04 3.45 13.78
C ALA A 167 6.28 3.45 15.10
N ARG A 168 6.97 3.36 16.24
CA ARG A 168 6.33 3.40 17.57
C ARG A 168 5.66 4.73 17.85
N ALA A 169 6.30 5.84 17.46
CA ALA A 169 5.73 7.17 17.59
C ALA A 169 4.44 7.31 16.75
N LEU A 170 4.50 6.88 15.49
CA LEU A 170 3.34 6.89 14.59
C LEU A 170 2.19 6.03 15.14
N LEU A 171 2.46 4.79 15.56
CA LEU A 171 1.45 3.91 16.14
C LEU A 171 0.80 4.49 17.40
N THR A 172 1.57 5.21 18.22
CA THR A 172 1.03 5.90 19.42
C THR A 172 0.04 7.00 19.02
N ALA A 173 0.39 7.80 18.01
CA ALA A 173 -0.48 8.85 17.49
C ALA A 173 -1.76 8.25 16.84
N VAL A 174 -1.60 7.18 16.05
CA VAL A 174 -2.71 6.44 15.42
C VAL A 174 -3.65 5.85 16.47
N ALA A 175 -3.13 5.27 17.55
CA ALA A 175 -3.96 4.71 18.62
C ALA A 175 -4.89 5.75 19.26
N GLY A 176 -4.44 7.01 19.37
CA GLY A 176 -5.26 8.12 19.85
C GLY A 176 -6.29 8.61 18.82
N ALA A 177 -5.91 8.67 17.53
CA ALA A 177 -6.73 9.22 16.46
C ALA A 177 -7.76 8.22 15.87
N ALA A 178 -7.47 6.92 15.93
CA ALA A 178 -8.23 5.87 15.26
C ALA A 178 -8.51 4.68 16.20
N PRO A 179 -9.13 4.90 17.38
CA PRO A 179 -9.30 3.85 18.38
C PRO A 179 -10.07 2.64 17.81
N GLY A 180 -9.49 1.45 17.95
CA GLY A 180 -10.07 0.19 17.48
C GLY A 180 -10.09 -0.02 15.97
N ARG A 181 -9.55 0.91 15.16
CA ARG A 181 -9.41 0.71 13.70
C ARG A 181 -8.28 -0.29 13.43
N PRO A 182 -8.46 -1.28 12.53
CA PRO A 182 -7.35 -2.12 12.11
C PRO A 182 -6.21 -1.29 11.53
N VAL A 183 -4.98 -1.67 11.84
CA VAL A 183 -3.76 -1.00 11.36
C VAL A 183 -2.94 -1.97 10.53
N LEU A 184 -2.55 -1.54 9.33
CA LEU A 184 -1.49 -2.12 8.53
C LEU A 184 -0.26 -1.24 8.70
N LEU A 185 0.86 -1.80 9.16
CA LEU A 185 2.11 -1.07 9.37
C LEU A 185 3.14 -1.47 8.31
N HIS A 186 3.78 -0.50 7.68
CA HIS A 186 4.91 -0.73 6.78
C HIS A 186 5.92 0.42 6.82
N GLY A 187 7.12 0.14 6.30
CA GLY A 187 8.18 1.13 6.15
C GLY A 187 8.63 1.26 4.70
N GLN A 188 9.66 2.08 4.48
CA GLN A 188 10.21 2.34 3.16
C GLN A 188 11.73 2.14 3.14
N ASP A 189 12.25 1.62 2.02
CA ASP A 189 13.67 1.39 1.75
C ASP A 189 14.39 0.68 2.90
N GLY A 190 15.40 1.30 3.51
CA GLY A 190 16.16 0.73 4.63
C GLY A 190 15.31 0.53 5.91
N GLY A 191 14.16 1.20 6.01
CA GLY A 191 13.21 1.07 7.11
C GLY A 191 12.30 -0.15 7.01
N VAL A 192 12.15 -0.79 5.84
CA VAL A 192 11.19 -1.89 5.62
C VAL A 192 11.38 -3.04 6.60
N TRP A 193 12.57 -3.63 6.66
CA TRP A 193 12.78 -4.83 7.47
C TRP A 193 12.69 -4.58 8.99
N PRO A 194 13.25 -3.48 9.56
CA PRO A 194 13.02 -3.12 10.96
C PRO A 194 11.53 -2.91 11.31
N VAL A 195 10.78 -2.23 10.44
CA VAL A 195 9.36 -1.94 10.66
C VAL A 195 8.50 -3.20 10.51
N LEU A 196 8.79 -4.05 9.52
CA LEU A 196 8.11 -5.33 9.32
C LEU A 196 8.29 -6.27 10.52
N ARG A 197 9.50 -6.35 11.08
CA ARG A 197 9.73 -7.12 12.32
C ARG A 197 8.91 -6.58 13.48
N LEU A 198 8.85 -5.25 13.64
CA LEU A 198 8.00 -4.63 14.66
C LEU A 198 6.52 -4.95 14.44
N ALA A 199 6.02 -4.91 13.20
CA ALA A 199 4.64 -5.28 12.89
C ALA A 199 4.35 -6.73 13.33
N GLY A 200 5.26 -7.67 13.03
CA GLY A 200 5.16 -9.06 13.45
C GLY A 200 5.16 -9.24 14.97
N GLU A 201 6.06 -8.56 15.69
CA GLU A 201 6.11 -8.57 17.17
C GLU A 201 4.84 -8.03 17.82
N LEU A 202 4.16 -7.09 17.15
CA LEU A 202 2.91 -6.48 17.63
C LEU A 202 1.65 -7.20 17.13
N GLY A 203 1.80 -8.26 16.31
CA GLY A 203 0.67 -8.96 15.70
C GLY A 203 -0.15 -8.11 14.72
N LEU A 204 0.44 -7.04 14.16
CA LEU A 204 -0.24 -6.15 13.22
C LEU A 204 -0.25 -6.74 11.80
N ALA A 205 -1.22 -6.32 10.98
CA ALA A 205 -1.11 -6.50 9.55
C ALA A 205 0.11 -5.72 9.02
N THR A 206 0.74 -6.23 7.97
CA THR A 206 1.90 -5.58 7.36
C THR A 206 1.87 -5.70 5.84
N ARG A 207 2.81 -5.02 5.20
CA ARG A 207 2.91 -4.89 3.75
C ARG A 207 4.39 -4.91 3.35
N ILE A 208 4.67 -5.53 2.22
CA ILE A 208 6.00 -5.50 1.60
C ILE A 208 5.90 -5.78 0.11
N GLY A 209 6.84 -5.26 -0.66
CA GLY A 209 6.97 -5.52 -2.08
C GLY A 209 7.99 -4.58 -2.70
N ILE A 210 8.14 -4.69 -4.01
CA ILE A 210 9.12 -3.92 -4.80
C ILE A 210 8.88 -2.40 -4.68
N GLU A 211 7.64 -2.00 -4.42
CA GLU A 211 7.30 -0.62 -4.10
C GLU A 211 8.08 -0.12 -2.88
N ASP A 212 8.04 -0.88 -1.79
CA ASP A 212 8.56 -0.46 -0.50
C ASP A 212 10.08 -0.67 -0.40
N THR A 213 10.65 -1.74 -1.00
CA THR A 213 12.09 -1.98 -1.01
C THR A 213 12.56 -2.81 -2.21
N LEU A 214 13.81 -2.59 -2.62
CA LEU A 214 14.49 -3.37 -3.65
C LEU A 214 15.45 -4.42 -3.06
N LEU A 215 15.56 -4.51 -1.73
CA LEU A 215 16.58 -5.32 -1.05
C LEU A 215 15.94 -6.36 -0.11
N LEU A 216 16.56 -7.55 -0.09
CA LEU A 216 16.30 -8.61 0.88
C LEU A 216 16.87 -8.25 2.26
N PRO A 217 16.53 -9.00 3.33
CA PRO A 217 17.02 -8.69 4.68
C PRO A 217 18.54 -8.74 4.83
N ASP A 218 19.21 -9.49 3.95
CA ASP A 218 20.67 -9.62 3.88
C ASP A 218 21.34 -8.56 2.99
N GLY A 219 20.56 -7.62 2.43
CA GLY A 219 21.04 -6.54 1.57
C GLY A 219 21.20 -6.90 0.10
N ARG A 220 20.95 -8.16 -0.31
CA ARG A 220 20.98 -8.52 -1.74
C ARG A 220 19.75 -7.94 -2.48
N PRO A 221 19.86 -7.61 -3.78
CA PRO A 221 18.71 -7.21 -4.57
C PRO A 221 17.63 -8.30 -4.61
N ALA A 222 16.38 -7.89 -4.41
CA ALA A 222 15.23 -8.75 -4.63
C ALA A 222 14.96 -8.89 -6.13
N VAL A 223 14.71 -10.12 -6.58
CA VAL A 223 14.43 -10.40 -8.01
C VAL A 223 12.94 -10.53 -8.31
N SER A 224 12.09 -10.60 -7.29
CA SER A 224 10.63 -10.62 -7.45
C SER A 224 9.90 -10.23 -6.16
N ASN A 225 8.63 -9.84 -6.29
CA ASN A 225 7.73 -9.64 -5.14
C ASN A 225 7.56 -10.93 -4.33
N ALA A 226 7.51 -12.09 -4.97
CA ALA A 226 7.38 -13.38 -4.28
C ALA A 226 8.54 -13.67 -3.34
N GLN A 227 9.77 -13.27 -3.71
CA GLN A 227 10.94 -13.43 -2.86
C GLN A 227 10.84 -12.56 -1.60
N LEU A 228 10.35 -11.33 -1.73
CA LEU A 228 10.12 -10.43 -0.60
C LEU A 228 9.03 -10.98 0.33
N ILE A 229 7.91 -11.47 -0.23
CA ILE A 229 6.81 -12.07 0.53
C ILE A 229 7.26 -13.34 1.27
N PHE A 230 8.03 -14.20 0.62
CA PHE A 230 8.57 -15.40 1.26
C PHE A 230 9.47 -15.03 2.45
N ALA A 231 10.39 -14.07 2.27
CA ALA A 231 11.27 -13.61 3.34
C ALA A 231 10.49 -12.96 4.50
N ALA A 232 9.48 -12.15 4.19
CA ALA A 232 8.60 -11.55 5.21
C ALA A 232 7.82 -12.61 5.99
N THR A 233 7.24 -13.59 5.29
CA THR A 233 6.50 -14.70 5.92
C THR A 233 7.39 -15.53 6.85
N ALA A 234 8.63 -15.80 6.44
CA ALA A 234 9.59 -16.51 7.29
C ALA A 234 9.96 -15.72 8.55
N LEU A 235 10.08 -14.39 8.44
CA LEU A 235 10.39 -13.52 9.58
C LEU A 235 9.23 -13.37 10.56
N THR A 236 7.98 -13.30 10.08
CA THR A 236 6.81 -13.08 10.93
C THR A 236 6.29 -14.36 11.57
N ARG A 237 6.42 -15.53 10.93
CA ARG A 237 6.01 -16.83 11.50
C ARG A 237 6.83 -17.27 12.74
N GLY A 238 8.04 -16.74 12.91
CA GLY A 238 8.92 -17.07 14.03
C GLY A 238 8.78 -16.15 15.25
N LEU A 239 7.95 -15.11 15.15
CA LEU A 239 7.74 -14.15 16.23
C LEU A 239 6.49 -14.54 17.03
N PRO A 240 6.52 -14.43 18.38
CA PRO A 240 5.32 -14.66 19.17
C PRO A 240 4.25 -13.64 18.76
N GLY A 241 3.15 -14.12 18.18
CA GLY A 241 2.10 -13.27 17.62
C GLY A 241 0.92 -14.07 17.10
N GLY A 242 0.18 -14.69 18.04
CA GLY A 242 -1.02 -15.49 17.86
C GLY A 242 -1.29 -16.32 19.10
#